data_AF-I3RWR8-F1
#
_entry.id   AF-I3RWR8-F1
#
_cell.length_a   1.000
_cell.length_b   1.000
_cell.length_c   1.000
_cell.angle_alpha   90.00
_cell.angle_beta   90.00
_cell.angle_gamma   90.00
#
_symmetry.space_group_name_H-M   'P 1'
#
loop_
_entity.id
_entity.type
_entity.pdbx_description
1 polymer ?
#
loop_
_entity_poly.entity_id
_entity_poly.type
_entity_poly.pdbx_seq_one_letter_code
_entity_poly.pdbx_strand_id
1 'polypeptide(L)'
;EDCLYFNVWVPRIESGALTKHVMIWIFGGGFYSGSSVLDIYDARYLAAESDVIVVSMQYRVGALGYLALYHPECPGNAGMFDQVLALDWVQQNIHYFGGNPHSVTLFGETAG
;
A
#
# COMPACT_ATOMS: atom_id res chain seq x y z
N GLU A 1 0.00 3.43 -17.71
CA GLU A 1 -0.77 4.41 -16.91
C GLU A 1 -1.83 3.73 -16.06
N ASP A 2 -2.46 2.65 -16.53
CA ASP A 2 -3.26 1.77 -15.65
C ASP A 2 -2.35 0.98 -14.70
N CYS A 3 -2.10 1.54 -13.52
CA CYS A 3 -1.19 0.96 -12.54
C CYS A 3 -1.73 0.96 -11.11
N LEU A 4 -2.92 1.51 -10.84
CA LEU A 4 -3.46 1.66 -9.48
C LEU A 4 -4.04 0.34 -8.96
N TYR A 5 -3.13 -0.58 -8.66
CA TYR A 5 -3.37 -1.89 -8.07
C TYR A 5 -2.70 -1.97 -6.70
N PHE A 6 -3.13 -2.92 -5.88
CA PHE A 6 -2.48 -3.27 -4.63
C PHE A 6 -2.43 -4.79 -4.49
N ASN A 7 -1.56 -5.26 -3.61
CA ASN A 7 -1.36 -6.66 -3.30
C ASN A 7 -1.69 -6.89 -1.82
N VAL A 8 -2.27 -8.04 -1.49
CA VAL A 8 -2.58 -8.42 -0.10
C VAL A 8 -2.00 -9.82 0.16
N TRP A 9 -1.10 -9.92 1.13
CA TRP A 9 -0.58 -11.18 1.64
C TRP A 9 -1.28 -11.51 2.95
N VAL A 10 -1.99 -12.64 2.93
CA VAL A 10 -2.74 -13.13 4.08
C VAL A 10 -2.05 -14.41 4.57
N PRO A 11 -1.56 -14.46 5.82
CA PRO A 11 -1.05 -15.70 6.39
C PRO A 11 -2.19 -16.70 6.56
N ARG A 12 -1.87 -17.96 6.85
CA ARG A 12 -2.89 -19.00 7.03
C ARG A 12 -3.92 -18.55 8.08
N ILE A 13 -5.19 -18.45 7.67
CA ILE A 13 -6.30 -18.13 8.58
C ILE A 13 -6.76 -19.43 9.24
N GLU A 14 -6.61 -19.52 10.56
CA GLU A 14 -7.20 -20.60 11.35
C GLU A 14 -8.64 -20.26 11.76
N SER A 15 -9.50 -21.28 11.84
CA SER A 15 -10.90 -21.10 12.24
C SER A 15 -10.98 -20.53 13.67
N GLY A 16 -11.61 -19.36 13.82
CA GLY A 16 -11.73 -18.68 15.11
C GLY A 16 -10.56 -17.76 15.47
N ALA A 17 -9.63 -17.50 14.53
CA ALA A 17 -8.54 -16.56 14.74
C ALA A 17 -9.06 -15.12 14.96
N LEU A 18 -8.37 -14.40 15.85
CA LEU A 18 -8.57 -12.97 16.03
C LEU A 18 -8.18 -12.21 14.75
N THR A 19 -8.77 -11.02 14.56
CA THR A 19 -8.36 -10.11 13.48
C THR A 19 -6.89 -9.74 13.60
N LYS A 20 -6.14 -9.83 12.51
CA LYS A 20 -4.68 -9.64 12.48
C LYS A 20 -4.29 -8.17 12.31
N HIS A 21 -3.10 -7.81 12.79
CA HIS A 21 -2.51 -6.50 12.50
C HIS A 21 -2.24 -6.36 11.01
N VAL A 22 -2.34 -5.13 10.48
CA VAL A 22 -2.14 -4.83 9.07
C VAL A 22 -0.91 -3.94 8.92
N MET A 23 0.05 -4.38 8.12
CA MET A 23 1.21 -3.58 7.74
C MET A 23 1.08 -3.16 6.28
N ILE A 24 1.23 -1.88 5.98
CA ILE A 24 1.09 -1.34 4.62
C ILE A 24 2.44 -0.81 4.15
N TRP A 25 2.99 -1.45 3.12
CA TRP A 25 4.25 -1.07 2.47
C TRP A 25 4.02 -0.01 1.40
N ILE A 26 4.80 1.08 1.49
CA ILE A 26 4.89 2.12 0.46
C ILE A 26 6.32 2.10 -0.08
N PHE A 27 6.47 1.77 -1.36
CA PHE A 27 7.81 1.71 -1.97
C PHE A 27 8.38 3.11 -2.21
N GLY A 28 9.70 3.21 -2.15
CA GLY A 28 10.43 4.40 -2.54
C GLY A 28 10.97 4.36 -3.97
N GLY A 29 11.67 5.44 -4.35
CA GLY A 29 12.23 5.61 -5.70
C GLY A 29 12.34 7.08 -6.12
N GLY A 30 12.58 7.97 -5.15
CA GLY A 30 12.71 9.41 -5.36
C GLY A 30 11.49 10.09 -5.99
N PHE A 31 10.29 9.51 -5.84
CA PHE A 31 9.05 9.92 -6.51
C PHE A 31 9.07 9.87 -8.05
N TYR A 32 10.10 9.30 -8.69
CA TYR A 32 10.16 9.17 -10.15
C TYR A 32 10.23 7.71 -10.64
N SER A 33 10.42 6.77 -9.72
CA SER A 33 10.55 5.33 -10.00
C SER A 33 10.06 4.50 -8.82
N GLY A 34 10.17 3.18 -8.93
CA GLY A 34 9.77 2.22 -7.88
C GLY A 34 8.58 1.37 -8.31
N SER A 35 8.35 0.28 -7.57
CA SER A 35 7.18 -0.58 -7.77
C SER A 35 6.93 -1.46 -6.55
N SER A 36 5.65 -1.75 -6.28
CA SER A 36 5.24 -2.65 -5.19
C SER A 36 5.51 -4.13 -5.47
N VAL A 37 5.90 -4.48 -6.71
CA VAL A 37 6.10 -5.87 -7.17
C VAL A 37 7.57 -6.27 -7.30
N LEU A 38 8.51 -5.43 -6.84
CA LEU A 38 9.92 -5.82 -6.80
C LEU A 38 10.09 -7.04 -5.88
N ASP A 39 10.91 -8.02 -6.28
CA ASP A 39 11.10 -9.27 -5.54
C ASP A 39 11.56 -9.06 -4.08
N ILE A 40 12.30 -7.99 -3.83
CA ILE A 40 12.77 -7.57 -2.49
C ILE A 40 11.59 -7.24 -1.55
N TYR A 41 10.43 -6.87 -2.10
CA TYR A 41 9.22 -6.53 -1.33
C TYR A 41 8.21 -7.68 -1.25
N ASP A 42 8.61 -8.90 -1.62
CA ASP A 42 7.76 -10.08 -1.46
C ASP A 42 7.47 -10.35 0.03
N ALA A 43 6.23 -10.03 0.43
CA ALA A 43 5.82 -10.07 1.81
C ALA A 43 5.36 -11.44 2.31
N ARG A 44 5.48 -12.52 1.51
CA ARG A 44 5.06 -13.87 1.93
C ARG A 44 5.68 -14.30 3.26
N TYR A 45 6.97 -14.06 3.44
CA TYR A 45 7.68 -14.43 4.67
C TYR A 45 7.32 -13.51 5.84
N LEU A 46 7.24 -12.20 5.62
CA LEU A 46 6.85 -11.25 6.66
C LEU A 46 5.44 -11.56 7.19
N ALA A 47 4.49 -11.80 6.29
CA ALA A 47 3.12 -12.15 6.65
C ALA A 47 3.06 -13.46 7.46
N ALA A 48 3.77 -14.50 7.01
CA ALA A 48 3.75 -15.82 7.64
C ALA A 48 4.47 -15.86 9.00
N GLU A 49 5.68 -15.30 9.08
CA GLU A 49 6.53 -15.40 10.28
C GLU A 49 6.08 -14.45 11.40
N SER A 50 5.49 -13.30 11.06
CA SER A 50 5.03 -12.31 12.04
C SER A 50 3.53 -12.37 12.33
N ASP A 51 2.80 -13.29 11.68
CA ASP A 51 1.35 -13.44 11.78
C ASP A 51 0.56 -12.15 11.51
N VAL A 52 0.98 -11.38 10.50
CA VAL A 52 0.37 -10.11 10.09
C VAL A 52 -0.16 -10.17 8.66
N ILE A 53 -1.15 -9.35 8.35
CA ILE A 53 -1.52 -9.08 6.96
C ILE A 53 -0.60 -7.99 6.43
N VAL A 54 -0.01 -8.23 5.26
CA VAL A 54 0.79 -7.21 4.57
C VAL A 54 0.04 -6.74 3.33
N VAL A 55 -0.03 -5.44 3.14
CA VAL A 55 -0.57 -4.79 1.95
C VAL A 55 0.56 -4.00 1.29
N SER A 56 0.66 -4.03 -0.04
CA SER A 56 1.51 -3.08 -0.77
C SER A 56 0.71 -2.44 -1.89
N MET A 57 0.96 -1.15 -2.17
CA MET A 57 0.16 -0.38 -3.13
C MET A 57 1.04 0.18 -4.25
N GLN A 58 0.45 0.34 -5.43
CA GLN A 58 1.00 1.16 -6.49
C GLN A 58 0.50 2.60 -6.38
N TYR A 59 1.37 3.55 -6.66
CA TYR A 59 1.02 4.96 -6.81
C TYR A 59 1.73 5.55 -8.03
N ARG A 60 1.17 6.59 -8.64
CA ARG A 60 1.78 7.25 -9.80
C ARG A 60 3.08 7.94 -9.39
N VAL A 61 4.10 7.83 -10.25
CA VAL A 61 5.43 8.44 -10.08
C VAL A 61 5.75 9.40 -11.23
N GLY A 62 6.81 10.18 -11.08
CA GLY A 62 7.30 11.15 -12.05
C GLY A 62 6.29 12.26 -12.31
N ALA A 63 6.30 12.80 -13.53
CA ALA A 63 5.32 13.82 -13.93
C ALA A 63 3.86 13.33 -13.82
N LEU A 64 3.61 12.04 -14.04
CA LEU A 64 2.26 11.46 -13.95
C LEU A 64 1.69 11.49 -12.52
N GLY A 65 2.55 11.43 -11.51
CA GLY A 65 2.16 11.50 -10.10
C GLY A 65 2.28 12.89 -9.48
N TYR A 66 3.22 13.71 -9.96
CA TYR A 66 3.67 14.90 -9.22
C TYR A 66 3.81 16.17 -10.06
N LEU A 67 3.37 16.18 -11.33
CA LEU A 67 3.30 17.44 -12.09
C LEU A 67 2.35 18.41 -11.39
N ALA A 68 2.82 19.65 -11.17
CA ALA A 68 2.04 20.72 -10.58
C ALA A 68 2.23 21.99 -11.42
N LEU A 69 1.12 22.57 -11.89
CA LEU A 69 1.10 23.78 -12.73
C LEU A 69 0.35 24.94 -12.06
N TYR A 70 0.04 24.84 -10.76
CA TYR A 70 -0.81 25.79 -10.04
C TYR A 70 -2.16 26.04 -10.75
N HIS A 71 -2.68 25.00 -11.41
CA HIS A 71 -3.94 25.01 -12.14
C HIS A 71 -4.88 23.95 -11.54
N PRO A 72 -6.20 24.18 -11.46
CA PRO A 72 -7.14 23.22 -10.86
C PRO A 72 -7.09 21.81 -11.47
N GLU A 73 -6.81 21.68 -12.76
CA GLU A 73 -6.68 20.38 -13.45
C GLU A 73 -5.31 19.71 -13.25
N CYS A 74 -4.32 20.45 -12.75
CA CYS A 74 -2.99 19.94 -12.45
C CYS A 74 -2.49 20.52 -11.11
N PRO A 75 -3.15 20.14 -9.99
CA PRO A 75 -2.88 20.70 -8.67
C PRO A 75 -1.61 20.13 -8.01
N GLY A 76 -1.00 19.09 -8.59
CA GLY A 76 0.09 18.33 -7.98
C GLY A 76 -0.38 17.18 -7.11
N ASN A 77 0.58 16.40 -6.61
CA ASN A 77 0.37 15.34 -5.60
C ASN A 77 -0.62 14.23 -5.97
N ALA A 78 -0.88 13.99 -7.25
CA ALA A 78 -1.73 12.89 -7.69
C ALA A 78 -1.26 11.53 -7.12
N GLY A 79 0.06 11.29 -7.07
CA GLY A 79 0.65 10.10 -6.44
C GLY A 79 0.39 10.00 -4.94
N MET A 80 0.30 11.13 -4.22
CA MET A 80 -0.09 11.11 -2.80
C MET A 80 -1.58 10.78 -2.63
N PHE A 81 -2.44 11.32 -3.50
CA PHE A 81 -3.86 10.98 -3.48
C PHE A 81 -4.13 9.52 -3.84
N ASP A 82 -3.31 8.92 -4.71
CA ASP A 82 -3.36 7.47 -4.97
C ASP A 82 -3.10 6.67 -3.69
N GLN A 83 -2.11 7.07 -2.89
CA GLN A 83 -1.80 6.43 -1.61
C GLN A 83 -2.96 6.59 -0.62
N VAL A 84 -3.52 7.79 -0.47
CA VAL A 84 -4.69 8.03 0.41
C VAL A 84 -5.87 7.16 -0.02
N LEU A 85 -6.14 7.04 -1.32
CA LEU A 85 -7.21 6.19 -1.84
C LEU A 85 -6.99 4.71 -1.50
N ALA A 86 -5.75 4.22 -1.59
CA ALA A 86 -5.41 2.87 -1.19
C ALA A 86 -5.59 2.66 0.33
N LEU A 87 -5.25 3.66 1.16
CA LEU A 87 -5.48 3.61 2.60
C LEU A 87 -6.98 3.58 2.96
N ASP A 88 -7.80 4.37 2.26
CA ASP A 88 -9.26 4.34 2.41
C ASP A 88 -9.82 2.97 2.01
N TRP A 89 -9.30 2.37 0.94
CA TRP A 89 -9.67 1.02 0.55
C TRP A 89 -9.33 0.01 1.64
N VAL A 90 -8.11 0.07 2.21
CA VAL A 90 -7.71 -0.82 3.31
C VAL A 90 -8.65 -0.64 4.50
N GLN A 91 -8.95 0.60 4.89
CA GLN A 91 -9.88 0.85 6.00
C GLN A 91 -11.26 0.23 5.78
N GLN A 92 -11.79 0.34 4.56
CA GLN A 92 -13.13 -0.14 4.25
C GLN A 92 -13.19 -1.65 4.00
N ASN A 93 -12.08 -2.30 3.61
CA ASN A 93 -12.13 -3.66 3.05
C ASN A 93 -11.22 -4.69 3.74
N ILE A 94 -10.19 -4.28 4.49
CA ILE A 94 -9.18 -5.24 4.98
C ILE A 94 -9.74 -6.29 5.95
N HIS A 95 -10.88 -5.99 6.58
CA HIS A 95 -11.59 -6.92 7.43
C HIS A 95 -12.08 -8.17 6.69
N TYR A 96 -12.37 -8.08 5.37
CA TYR A 96 -12.70 -9.25 4.54
C TYR A 96 -11.51 -10.22 4.37
N PHE A 97 -10.30 -9.75 4.61
CA PHE A 97 -9.07 -10.54 4.58
C PHE A 97 -8.64 -11.01 5.98
N GLY A 98 -9.44 -10.73 7.02
CA GLY A 98 -9.11 -11.03 8.41
C GLY A 98 -8.26 -9.96 9.11
N GLY A 99 -8.11 -8.78 8.52
CA GLY A 99 -7.34 -7.67 9.10
C GLY A 99 -8.15 -6.81 10.06
N ASN A 100 -7.48 -6.21 11.03
CA ASN A 100 -8.08 -5.22 11.92
C ASN A 100 -7.88 -3.80 11.34
N PRO A 101 -8.95 -3.14 10.84
CA PRO A 101 -8.86 -1.76 10.31
C PRO A 101 -8.40 -0.72 11.36
N HIS A 102 -8.52 -1.04 12.65
CA HIS A 102 -8.06 -0.17 13.75
C HIS A 102 -6.63 -0.47 14.21
N SER A 103 -5.94 -1.41 13.55
CA SER A 103 -4.57 -1.80 13.88
C SER A 103 -3.75 -1.86 12.59
N VAL A 104 -3.38 -0.68 12.11
CA VAL A 104 -2.69 -0.46 10.83
C VAL A 104 -1.38 0.27 11.08
N THR A 105 -0.28 -0.26 10.54
CA THR A 105 1.04 0.38 10.54
C THR A 105 1.47 0.67 9.12
N LEU A 106 1.80 1.93 8.81
CA LEU A 106 2.47 2.29 7.57
C LEU A 106 3.97 2.11 7.74
N PHE A 107 4.63 1.55 6.72
CA PHE A 107 6.08 1.45 6.67
C PHE A 107 6.55 1.61 5.22
N GLY A 108 7.71 2.24 5.05
CA GLY A 108 8.24 2.63 3.76
C GLY A 108 9.75 2.89 3.84
N GLU A 109 10.37 3.03 2.68
CA GLU A 109 11.78 3.38 2.56
C GLU A 109 11.97 4.51 1.55
N THR A 110 12.94 5.39 1.83
CA THR A 110 13.25 6.61 1.06
C THR A 110 12.06 7.55 0.85
N ALA A 111 11.41 7.49 -0.31
CA ALA A 111 10.30 8.36 -0.70
C ALA A 111 8.94 7.79 -0.29
N GLY A 112 8.91 6.52 0.15
CA GLY A 112 7.72 5.85 0.65
C GLY A 112 7.47 6.08 2.14
#